data_AF-A0A0F2QJB7-F1
#
_entry.id   AF-A0A0F2QJB7-F1
#
_cell.length_a   1.000
_cell.length_b   1.000
_cell.length_c   1.000
_cell.angle_alpha   90.00
_cell.angle_beta   90.00
_cell.angle_gamma   90.00
#
_symmetry.space_group_name_H-M   'P 1'
#
loop_
_entity.id
_entity.type
_entity.pdbx_description
1 polymer ?
#
loop_
_entity_poly.entity_id
_entity_poly.type
_entity_poly.pdbx_seq_one_letter_code
_entity_poly.pdbx_strand_id
1 'polypeptide(L)'
;MVLRRLSGLALALIAAWLLWGGIHTVNVIVSRGSPLSDALLSPPTSLLRIVGTAIALLGGLLAMAAKPLGALFSLIGVAIFALLAATMVLSGADPVLWTDEVVFSSVLVVLTGLLFVLPRD
;
A
#
# COMPACT_ATOMS: atom_id res chain seq x y z
N MET A 1 -23.76 -0.05 -2.43
CA MET A 1 -23.47 1.40 -2.46
C MET A 1 -22.65 1.85 -1.25
N VAL A 2 -23.26 1.96 -0.06
CA VAL A 2 -22.54 2.32 1.19
C VAL A 2 -21.36 1.39 1.46
N LEU A 3 -21.56 0.08 1.31
CA LEU A 3 -20.51 -0.92 1.55
C LEU A 3 -19.28 -0.74 0.63
N ARG A 4 -19.50 -0.35 -0.64
CA ARG A 4 -18.41 -0.07 -1.59
C ARG A 4 -17.61 1.16 -1.16
N ARG A 5 -18.30 2.23 -0.75
CA ARG A 5 -17.66 3.45 -0.26
C ARG A 5 -16.91 3.23 1.05
N LEU A 6 -17.49 2.44 1.97
CA LEU A 6 -16.84 2.02 3.21
C LEU A 6 -15.59 1.18 2.93
N SER A 7 -15.65 0.27 1.95
CA SER A 7 -14.48 -0.51 1.53
C SER A 7 -13.38 0.39 0.97
N GLY A 8 -13.75 1.39 0.14
CA GLY A 8 -12.81 2.39 -0.38
C GLY A 8 -12.20 3.26 0.72
N LEU A 9 -13.00 3.68 1.71
CA LEU A 9 -12.53 4.43 2.88
C LEU A 9 -11.59 3.60 3.74
N ALA A 10 -11.95 2.35 4.07
CA ALA A 10 -11.10 1.44 4.83
C ALA A 10 -9.76 1.21 4.12
N LEU A 11 -9.79 1.00 2.80
CA LEU A 11 -8.60 0.87 1.97
C LEU A 11 -7.73 2.14 2.05
N ALA A 12 -8.34 3.32 1.91
CA ALA A 12 -7.64 4.60 1.99
C ALA A 12 -6.99 4.80 3.36
N LEU A 13 -7.69 4.52 4.46
CA LEU A 13 -7.16 4.69 5.82
C LEU A 13 -5.98 3.75 6.09
N ILE A 14 -6.09 2.48 5.70
CA ILE A 14 -4.99 1.51 5.84
C ILE A 14 -3.81 1.92 4.97
N ALA A 15 -4.05 2.31 3.71
CA ALA A 15 -3.00 2.76 2.81
C ALA A 15 -2.29 4.03 3.32
N ALA A 16 -3.04 4.99 3.89
CA ALA A 16 -2.47 6.18 4.51
C ALA A 16 -1.57 5.84 5.71
N TRP A 17 -2.01 4.91 6.57
CA TRP A 17 -1.21 4.44 7.70
C TRP A 17 0.11 3.79 7.24
N LEU A 18 0.04 2.93 6.22
CA LEU A 18 1.21 2.26 5.67
C LEU A 18 2.17 3.22 4.96
N LEU A 19 1.62 4.23 4.27
CA LEU A 19 2.37 5.31 3.62
C LEU A 19 3.12 6.12 4.67
N TRP A 20 2.45 6.52 5.75
CA TRP A 20 3.10 7.20 6.87
C TRP A 20 4.25 6.37 7.44
N GLY A 21 4.03 5.06 7.68
CA GLY A 21 5.08 4.16 8.14
C GLY A 21 6.29 4.12 7.20
N GLY A 22 6.06 4.09 5.88
CA GLY A 22 7.14 4.14 4.88
C GLY A 22 7.93 5.45 4.90
N ILE A 23 7.23 6.59 4.94
CA ILE A 23 7.85 7.93 5.01
C ILE A 23 8.64 8.09 6.31
N HIS A 24 8.06 7.67 7.44
CA HIS A 24 8.70 7.76 8.75
C HIS A 24 10.01 6.96 8.78
N THR A 25 10.02 5.74 8.25
CA THR A 25 11.24 4.92 8.15
C THR A 25 12.34 5.63 7.35
N VAL A 26 12.00 6.21 6.20
CA VAL A 26 12.97 6.99 5.39
C VAL A 26 13.49 8.19 6.18
N ASN A 27 12.62 8.92 6.86
CA ASN A 27 13.01 10.08 7.68
C ASN A 27 13.96 9.68 8.82
N VAL A 28 13.73 8.53 9.46
CA VAL A 28 14.64 8.01 10.51
C VAL A 28 16.01 7.66 9.93
N ILE A 29 16.08 7.07 8.73
CA ILE A 29 17.36 6.74 8.09
C ILE A 29 18.12 8.01 7.70
N VAL A 30 17.44 8.96 7.06
CA VAL A 30 18.03 10.23 6.63
C VAL A 30 18.49 11.08 7.81
N SER A 31 17.71 11.14 8.89
CA SER A 31 18.10 11.88 10.11
C SER A 31 19.32 11.29 10.83
N ARG A 32 19.70 10.04 10.52
CA ARG A 32 20.92 9.39 11.00
C ARG A 32 22.14 9.62 10.10
N GLY A 33 22.01 10.46 9.08
CA GLY A 33 23.12 10.90 8.21
C GLY A 33 23.23 10.18 6.88
N SER A 34 22.33 9.24 6.56
CA SER A 34 22.29 8.58 5.26
C SER A 34 21.68 9.51 4.19
N PRO A 35 22.18 9.50 2.95
CA PRO A 35 21.56 10.25 1.87
C PRO A 35 20.18 9.66 1.52
N LEU A 36 19.27 10.51 1.01
CA LEU A 36 17.91 10.11 0.65
C LEU A 36 17.87 8.99 -0.39
N SER A 37 18.79 9.00 -1.36
CA SER A 37 18.90 7.94 -2.37
C SER A 37 19.12 6.58 -1.73
N ASP A 38 19.99 6.48 -0.74
CA ASP A 38 20.32 5.22 -0.08
C ASP A 38 19.16 4.76 0.80
N ALA A 39 18.51 5.70 1.51
CA ALA A 39 17.33 5.40 2.31
C ALA A 39 16.15 4.84 1.48
N LEU A 40 16.07 5.23 0.20
CA LEU A 40 15.02 4.81 -0.71
C LEU A 40 15.36 3.57 -1.52
N LEU A 41 16.63 3.38 -1.90
CA LEU A 41 17.07 2.39 -2.90
C LEU A 41 17.92 1.25 -2.33
N SER A 42 18.39 1.34 -1.08
CA SER A 42 19.36 0.40 -0.51
C SER A 42 18.87 -0.21 0.82
N PRO A 43 17.95 -1.20 0.79
CA PRO A 43 17.26 -1.79 -0.37
C PRO A 43 16.03 -0.97 -0.83
N PRO A 44 15.49 -1.21 -2.06
CA PRO A 44 14.41 -0.41 -2.63
C PRO A 44 13.02 -0.63 -2.00
N THR A 45 12.97 -1.27 -0.82
CA THR A 45 11.75 -1.62 -0.11
C THR A 45 10.97 -0.38 0.32
N SER A 46 11.66 0.64 0.83
CA SER A 46 11.06 1.92 1.23
C SER A 46 10.37 2.62 0.04
N LEU A 47 11.04 2.67 -1.12
CA LEU A 47 10.48 3.27 -2.32
C LEU A 47 9.22 2.53 -2.78
N LEU A 48 9.30 1.21 -2.91
CA LEU A 48 8.16 0.40 -3.37
C LEU A 48 6.98 0.49 -2.40
N ARG A 49 7.25 0.53 -1.09
CA ARG A 49 6.22 0.73 -0.07
C ARG A 49 5.52 2.07 -0.25
N ILE A 50 6.28 3.15 -0.35
CA ILE A 50 5.73 4.51 -0.49
C ILE A 50 4.93 4.63 -1.78
N VAL A 51 5.46 4.18 -2.91
CA VAL A 51 4.79 4.27 -4.20
C VAL A 51 3.52 3.42 -4.22
N GLY A 52 3.59 2.15 -3.80
CA GLY A 52 2.44 1.25 -3.77
C GLY A 52 1.31 1.77 -2.87
N THR A 53 1.66 2.21 -1.66
CA THR A 53 0.68 2.71 -0.69
C THR A 53 0.11 4.08 -1.06
N ALA A 54 0.89 4.97 -1.68
CA ALA A 54 0.38 6.24 -2.20
C ALA A 54 -0.63 6.04 -3.33
N ILE A 55 -0.34 5.14 -4.29
CA ILE A 55 -1.27 4.81 -5.38
C ILE A 55 -2.53 4.14 -4.82
N ALA A 56 -2.39 3.22 -3.85
CA ALA A 56 -3.52 2.57 -3.19
C ALA A 56 -4.40 3.59 -2.44
N LEU A 57 -3.79 4.54 -1.72
CA LEU A 57 -4.50 5.62 -1.04
C LEU A 57 -5.35 6.44 -2.03
N LEU A 58 -4.75 6.88 -3.14
CA LEU A 58 -5.48 7.58 -4.20
C LEU A 58 -6.63 6.74 -4.75
N GLY A 59 -6.39 5.44 -4.98
CA GLY A 59 -7.42 4.49 -5.39
C GLY A 59 -8.58 4.39 -4.42
N GLY A 60 -8.30 4.26 -3.13
CA GLY A 60 -9.29 4.18 -2.05
C GLY A 60 -10.13 5.46 -1.95
N LEU A 61 -9.49 6.63 -2.01
CA LEU A 61 -10.18 7.93 -1.99
C LEU A 61 -11.08 8.11 -3.23
N LEU A 62 -10.59 7.74 -4.41
CA LEU A 62 -11.39 7.76 -5.65
C LEU A 62 -12.57 6.79 -5.57
N ALA A 63 -12.37 5.59 -5.02
CA ALA A 63 -13.42 4.59 -4.85
C ALA A 63 -14.48 5.06 -3.83
N MET A 64 -14.07 5.70 -2.74
CA MET A 64 -14.95 6.35 -1.76
C MET A 64 -15.79 7.46 -2.41
N ALA A 65 -15.17 8.26 -3.29
CA ALA A 65 -15.83 9.32 -4.05
C ALA A 65 -16.64 8.81 -5.27
N ALA A 66 -16.87 7.49 -5.36
CA ALA A 66 -17.58 6.83 -6.46
C ALA A 66 -17.02 7.12 -7.86
N LYS A 67 -15.71 7.39 -7.98
CA LYS A 67 -15.05 7.61 -9.26
C LYS A 67 -14.75 6.27 -9.97
N PRO A 68 -14.94 6.18 -11.30
CA PRO A 68 -14.84 4.91 -12.04
C PRO A 68 -13.45 4.28 -11.96
N LEU A 69 -12.39 5.11 -11.90
CA LEU A 69 -11.00 4.67 -11.86
C LEU A 69 -10.53 4.21 -10.48
N GLY A 70 -11.30 4.42 -9.40
CA GLY A 70 -10.82 4.15 -8.04
C GLY A 70 -10.40 2.69 -7.78
N ALA A 71 -11.14 1.73 -8.34
CA ALA A 71 -10.80 0.31 -8.23
C ALA A 71 -9.50 -0.04 -8.99
N LEU A 72 -9.25 0.60 -10.14
CA LEU A 72 -8.06 0.36 -10.95
C LEU A 72 -6.81 0.92 -10.26
N PHE A 73 -6.87 2.15 -9.75
CA PHE A 73 -5.77 2.72 -8.97
C PHE A 73 -5.50 1.89 -7.69
N SER A 74 -6.56 1.44 -7.00
CA SER A 74 -6.41 0.56 -5.85
C SER A 74 -5.66 -0.73 -6.22
N LEU A 75 -6.06 -1.37 -7.33
CA LEU A 75 -5.39 -2.57 -7.83
C LEU A 75 -3.92 -2.36 -8.12
N ILE A 76 -3.55 -1.28 -8.83
CA ILE A 76 -2.14 -0.99 -9.16
C ILE A 76 -1.32 -0.82 -7.89
N GLY A 77 -1.78 0.03 -6.96
CA GLY A 77 -1.05 0.30 -5.72
C GLY A 77 -0.92 -0.94 -4.83
N VAL A 78 -2.01 -1.69 -4.68
CA VAL A 78 -2.04 -2.93 -3.88
C VAL A 78 -1.20 -4.02 -4.54
N ALA A 79 -1.19 -4.14 -5.88
CA ALA A 79 -0.33 -5.09 -6.57
C ALA A 79 1.15 -4.78 -6.34
N ILE A 80 1.57 -3.51 -6.41
CA ILE A 80 2.96 -3.10 -6.12
C ILE A 80 3.33 -3.46 -4.67
N PHE A 81 2.46 -3.15 -3.71
CA PHE A 81 2.72 -3.43 -2.30
C PHE A 81 2.73 -4.93 -1.98
N ALA A 82 1.82 -5.71 -2.59
CA ALA A 82 1.78 -7.16 -2.45
C ALA A 82 3.00 -7.83 -3.11
N LEU A 83 3.46 -7.32 -4.26
CA LEU A 83 4.68 -7.80 -4.91
C LEU A 83 5.91 -7.53 -4.03
N LEU A 84 5.99 -6.37 -3.38
CA LEU A 84 7.03 -6.10 -2.38
C LEU A 84 7.01 -7.14 -1.26
N ALA A 85 5.84 -7.41 -0.67
CA ALA A 85 5.73 -8.42 0.39
C ALA A 85 6.18 -9.81 -0.10
N ALA A 86 5.74 -10.19 -1.30
CA ALA A 86 6.12 -11.47 -1.91
C ALA A 86 7.63 -11.57 -2.18
N THR A 87 8.28 -10.51 -2.68
CA THR A 87 9.73 -10.56 -2.93
C THR A 87 10.54 -10.62 -1.64
N MET A 88 10.06 -10.02 -0.54
CA MET A 88 10.70 -10.14 0.78
C MET A 88 10.61 -11.56 1.35
N VAL A 89 9.46 -12.22 1.17
CA VAL A 89 9.29 -13.64 1.52
C VAL A 89 10.23 -14.52 0.68
N LEU A 90 10.24 -14.30 -0.64
CA LEU A 90 11.00 -15.12 -1.59
C LEU A 90 12.52 -14.90 -1.48
N SER A 91 12.98 -13.76 -0.98
CA SER A 91 14.41 -13.50 -0.75
C SER A 91 14.95 -14.19 0.51
N GLY A 92 14.10 -14.83 1.30
CA GLY A 92 14.49 -15.43 2.57
C GLY A 92 14.80 -14.40 3.65
N ALA A 93 14.23 -13.19 3.56
CA ALA A 93 14.36 -12.18 4.60
C ALA A 93 13.75 -12.67 5.92
N ASP A 94 14.28 -12.16 7.04
CA ASP A 94 13.76 -12.46 8.37
C ASP A 94 12.24 -12.19 8.43
N PRO A 95 11.42 -13.12 8.95
CA PRO A 95 9.97 -12.96 9.11
C PRO A 95 9.54 -11.64 9.75
N VAL A 96 10.32 -11.12 10.70
CA VAL A 96 10.02 -9.84 11.37
C VAL A 96 9.98 -8.67 10.39
N LEU A 97 10.68 -8.77 9.26
CA LEU A 97 10.76 -7.70 8.26
C LEU A 97 9.59 -7.68 7.27
N TRP A 98 8.87 -8.80 7.07
CA TRP A 98 7.85 -8.91 6.02
C TRP A 98 6.45 -9.34 6.51
N THR A 99 6.32 -9.81 7.75
CA THR A 99 5.05 -10.35 8.26
C THR A 99 3.94 -9.30 8.20
N ASP A 100 4.23 -8.06 8.63
CA ASP A 100 3.26 -6.97 8.59
C ASP A 100 2.87 -6.65 7.13
N GLU A 101 3.83 -6.63 6.22
CA GLU A 101 3.62 -6.38 4.80
C GLU A 101 2.68 -7.44 4.18
N VAL A 102 2.84 -8.71 4.54
CA VAL A 102 1.95 -9.80 4.08
C VAL A 102 0.55 -9.67 4.67
N VAL A 103 0.42 -9.37 5.97
CA VAL A 103 -0.88 -9.21 6.63
C VAL A 103 -1.64 -8.05 6.01
N PHE A 104 -1.01 -6.87 5.92
CA PHE A 104 -1.67 -5.68 5.38
C PHE A 104 -1.93 -5.79 3.88
N SER A 105 -1.03 -6.37 3.09
CA SER A 105 -1.29 -6.58 1.66
C SER A 105 -2.47 -7.53 1.44
N SER A 106 -2.61 -8.58 2.25
CA SER A 106 -3.76 -9.49 2.18
C SER A 106 -5.09 -8.78 2.45
N VAL A 107 -5.14 -7.94 3.50
CA VAL A 107 -6.32 -7.11 3.81
C VAL A 107 -6.64 -6.15 2.65
N LEU A 108 -5.63 -5.48 2.10
CA LEU A 108 -5.79 -4.56 0.99
C LEU A 108 -6.27 -5.26 -0.31
N VAL A 109 -5.80 -6.49 -0.57
CA VAL A 109 -6.27 -7.32 -1.69
C VAL A 109 -7.75 -7.64 -1.55
N VAL A 110 -8.19 -8.04 -0.35
CA VAL A 110 -9.61 -8.31 -0.08
C VAL A 110 -10.46 -7.05 -0.31
N LEU A 111 -10.05 -5.91 0.28
CA LEU A 111 -10.75 -4.64 0.11
C LEU A 111 -10.80 -4.22 -1.37
N THR A 112 -9.71 -4.39 -2.11
CA THR A 112 -9.66 -4.11 -3.55
C THR A 112 -10.60 -5.03 -4.32
N GLY A 113 -10.65 -6.33 -3.99
CA GLY A 113 -11.58 -7.29 -4.58
C GLY A 113 -13.05 -6.89 -4.37
N LEU A 114 -13.39 -6.42 -3.17
CA LEU A 114 -14.72 -5.86 -2.89
C LEU A 114 -15.06 -4.67 -3.79
N LEU A 115 -14.08 -3.83 -4.16
CA LEU A 115 -14.27 -2.75 -5.12
C LEU A 115 -14.49 -3.22 -6.57
N PHE A 116 -14.27 -4.47 -6.92
CA PHE A 116 -14.63 -5.02 -8.23
C PHE A 116 -15.96 -5.76 -8.21
N VAL A 117 -16.28 -6.44 -7.11
CA VAL A 117 -17.52 -7.23 -6.98
C VAL A 117 -18.73 -6.36 -6.64
N LEU A 118 -18.55 -5.35 -5.78
CA LEU A 118 -19.68 -4.53 -5.34
C LEU A 118 -20.14 -3.58 -6.46
N PRO A 119 -21.46 -3.43 -6.69
CA PRO A 119 -21.99 -2.62 -7.78
C PRO A 119 -21.53 -1.17 -7.70
N ARG A 120 -21.25 -0.60 -8.88
CA ARG A 120 -21.02 0.83 -9.09
C ARG A 120 -22.40 1.46 -9.28
N ASP A 121 -22.73 2.47 -8.51
CA ASP A 121 -23.87 3.36 -8.76
C ASP A 121 -23.75 3.96 -10.17
#